data_AF-A0AAJ6M027-F1
#
_entry.id   AF-A0AAJ6M027-F1
#
_cell.length_a   1.000
_cell.length_b   1.000
_cell.length_c   1.000
_cell.angle_alpha   90.00
_cell.angle_beta   90.00
_cell.angle_gamma   90.00
#
_symmetry.space_group_name_H-M   'P 1'
#
loop_
_entity.id
_entity.type
_entity.pdbx_description
1 polymer ?
#
loop_
_entity_poly.entity_id
_entity_poly.type
_entity_poly.pdbx_seq_one_letter_code
_entity_poly.pdbx_strand_id
1 'polypeptide(L)'
;MVRAALHSSRPLYKRWYLWSLLVLLIGYIVAVVLHWDDRAELWVKEWTQSSAQRKASVWLPDYKAVIDGKHLPGMEGDEASDITYHPGTRTLFAVMGKNPYLVELSLQGDVLRKMPLNGWSNPEAVATLPDGRLAIVDERQHQLTVVKVDPTTRELNIADFTPFDLGPSVEQNKAFEALAWDPRNQRLLLGEERPPALFSLKLGSDGQPTGEKQRLDAPDLDMRNLSAVTVDPRTGHRLLLSADSHLLMEYDETGKQWSFMTLLGGMNGLKDTIPRAEGVTIDDEGTLYLVSEPNLFYVLRKH
;
A
#
# COMPACT_ATOMS: atom_id res chain seq x y z
N MET A 1 -34.76 -75.41 -14.34
CA MET A 1 -33.79 -74.77 -15.26
C MET A 1 -34.00 -73.26 -15.19
N VAL A 2 -32.90 -72.53 -15.01
CA VAL A 2 -32.79 -71.18 -14.40
C VAL A 2 -33.27 -70.05 -15.33
N ARG A 3 -34.00 -69.05 -14.79
CA ARG A 3 -34.30 -67.77 -15.46
C ARG A 3 -33.03 -66.91 -15.48
N ALA A 4 -32.57 -66.52 -16.67
CA ALA A 4 -31.46 -65.59 -16.86
C ALA A 4 -31.90 -64.14 -16.53
N ALA A 5 -31.19 -63.48 -15.62
CA ALA A 5 -31.33 -62.06 -15.33
C ALA A 5 -30.38 -61.26 -16.26
N LEU A 6 -30.95 -60.45 -17.16
CA LEU A 6 -30.22 -59.46 -17.94
C LEU A 6 -29.76 -58.32 -17.03
N HIS A 7 -28.46 -58.28 -16.70
CA HIS A 7 -27.84 -57.12 -16.06
C HIS A 7 -27.75 -55.99 -17.09
N SER A 8 -28.59 -54.97 -16.93
CA SER A 8 -28.45 -53.68 -17.60
C SER A 8 -27.27 -52.93 -17.00
N SER A 9 -26.10 -53.01 -17.63
CA SER A 9 -24.97 -52.14 -17.34
C SER A 9 -25.32 -50.72 -17.79
N ARG A 10 -25.89 -49.94 -16.87
CA ARG A 10 -26.04 -48.49 -17.06
C ARG A 10 -24.66 -47.89 -17.29
N PRO A 11 -24.49 -47.11 -18.36
CA PRO A 11 -23.16 -46.75 -18.77
C PRO A 11 -22.54 -45.60 -17.98
N LEU A 12 -21.28 -45.76 -17.61
CA LEU A 12 -20.45 -44.75 -16.93
C LEU A 12 -20.28 -43.43 -17.70
N TYR A 13 -20.61 -43.38 -18.99
CA TYR A 13 -20.45 -42.19 -19.84
C TYR A 13 -21.49 -41.08 -19.59
N LYS A 14 -22.45 -41.25 -18.65
CA LYS A 14 -23.38 -40.19 -18.21
C LYS A 14 -22.93 -39.48 -16.92
N ARG A 15 -21.63 -39.38 -16.63
CA ARG A 15 -21.14 -38.66 -15.43
C ARG A 15 -20.11 -37.59 -15.72
N TRP A 16 -19.70 -37.40 -16.98
CA TRP A 16 -18.74 -36.35 -17.35
C TRP A 16 -19.27 -34.95 -17.01
N TYR A 17 -20.57 -34.71 -17.14
CA TYR A 17 -21.19 -33.44 -16.78
C TYR A 17 -21.14 -33.14 -15.27
N LEU A 18 -21.14 -34.18 -14.41
CA LEU A 18 -20.98 -34.01 -12.96
C LEU A 18 -19.53 -33.60 -12.62
N TRP A 19 -18.55 -34.15 -13.34
CA TRP A 19 -17.15 -33.74 -13.22
C TRP A 19 -16.93 -32.33 -13.77
N SER A 20 -17.55 -31.96 -14.89
CA SER A 20 -17.54 -30.58 -15.41
C SER A 20 -18.17 -29.59 -14.44
N LEU A 21 -19.33 -29.93 -13.85
CA LEU A 21 -19.97 -29.10 -12.81
C LEU A 21 -19.10 -28.97 -11.56
N LEU A 22 -18.44 -30.06 -11.13
CA LEU A 22 -17.52 -30.01 -10.00
C LEU A 22 -16.30 -29.12 -10.28
N VAL A 23 -15.71 -29.22 -11.47
CA VAL A 23 -14.59 -28.37 -11.89
C VAL A 23 -15.02 -26.90 -11.97
N LEU A 24 -16.21 -26.60 -12.52
CA LEU A 24 -16.75 -25.25 -12.55
C LEU A 24 -17.06 -24.72 -11.15
N LEU A 25 -17.59 -25.55 -10.25
CA LEU A 25 -17.85 -25.19 -8.86
C LEU A 25 -16.54 -24.92 -8.11
N ILE A 26 -15.52 -25.77 -8.26
CA ILE A 26 -14.19 -25.55 -7.69
C ILE A 26 -13.57 -24.28 -8.28
N GLY A 27 -13.66 -24.08 -9.59
CA GLY A 27 -13.19 -22.87 -10.26
C GLY A 27 -13.89 -21.62 -9.75
N TYR A 28 -15.21 -21.67 -9.54
CA TYR A 28 -16.00 -20.58 -8.97
C TYR A 28 -15.63 -20.32 -7.50
N ILE A 29 -15.51 -21.36 -6.68
CA ILE A 29 -15.07 -21.22 -5.28
C ILE A 29 -13.67 -20.61 -5.22
N VAL A 30 -12.74 -21.08 -6.06
CA VAL A 30 -11.39 -20.51 -6.16
C VAL A 30 -11.45 -19.07 -6.65
N ALA A 31 -12.28 -18.75 -7.64
CA ALA A 31 -12.47 -17.39 -8.13
C ALA A 31 -12.98 -16.46 -7.02
N VAL A 32 -13.98 -16.88 -6.24
CA VAL A 32 -14.52 -16.13 -5.10
C VAL A 32 -13.50 -16.00 -3.96
N VAL A 33 -12.82 -17.08 -3.58
CA VAL A 33 -11.79 -17.06 -2.51
C VAL A 33 -10.62 -16.15 -2.88
N LEU A 34 -10.25 -16.14 -4.16
CA LEU A 34 -9.22 -15.26 -4.71
C LEU A 34 -9.79 -13.89 -5.15
N HIS A 35 -11.09 -13.64 -5.01
CA HIS A 35 -11.80 -12.42 -5.44
C HIS A 35 -11.51 -11.99 -6.89
N TRP A 36 -11.50 -12.95 -7.81
CA TRP A 36 -11.44 -12.64 -9.24
C TRP A 36 -12.71 -11.92 -9.72
N ASP A 37 -13.83 -12.06 -9.00
CA ASP A 37 -15.08 -11.33 -9.24
C ASP A 37 -14.93 -9.83 -8.96
N ASP A 38 -14.38 -9.44 -7.81
CA ASP A 38 -14.12 -8.02 -7.50
C ASP A 38 -13.15 -7.44 -8.53
N ARG A 39 -12.05 -8.14 -8.85
CA ARG A 39 -11.09 -7.69 -9.88
C ARG A 39 -11.72 -7.61 -11.28
N ALA A 40 -12.64 -8.50 -11.63
CA ALA A 40 -13.35 -8.42 -12.90
C ALA A 40 -14.23 -7.17 -12.96
N GLU A 41 -14.89 -6.79 -11.86
CA GLU A 41 -15.60 -5.52 -11.78
C GLU A 41 -14.66 -4.33 -11.99
N LEU A 42 -13.49 -4.33 -11.32
CA LEU A 42 -12.50 -3.27 -11.48
C LEU A 42 -11.99 -3.18 -12.94
N TRP A 43 -11.70 -4.31 -13.59
CA TRP A 43 -11.29 -4.32 -15.01
C TRP A 43 -12.39 -3.83 -15.95
N VAL A 44 -13.65 -4.18 -15.70
CA VAL A 44 -14.79 -3.66 -16.46
C VAL A 44 -14.89 -2.15 -16.29
N LYS A 45 -14.76 -1.64 -15.05
CA LYS A 45 -14.74 -0.19 -14.76
C LYS A 45 -13.63 0.50 -15.57
N GLU A 46 -12.41 -0.03 -15.57
CA GLU A 46 -11.28 0.51 -16.35
C GLU A 46 -11.52 0.53 -17.86
N TRP A 47 -12.11 -0.54 -18.42
CA TRP A 47 -12.41 -0.63 -19.85
C TRP A 47 -13.40 0.44 -20.31
N THR A 48 -14.26 0.92 -19.41
CA THR A 48 -15.22 1.99 -19.71
C THR A 48 -14.66 3.41 -19.55
N GLN A 49 -13.46 3.59 -19.00
CA GLN A 49 -12.87 4.92 -18.80
C GLN A 49 -12.44 5.56 -20.13
N SER A 50 -12.80 6.84 -20.32
CA SER A 50 -12.45 7.61 -21.51
C SER A 50 -10.96 7.96 -21.58
N SER A 51 -10.43 8.20 -22.79
CA SER A 51 -9.03 8.61 -22.97
C SER A 51 -8.66 9.91 -22.25
N ALA A 52 -9.62 10.80 -22.03
CA ALA A 52 -9.40 12.02 -21.26
C ALA A 52 -9.21 11.71 -19.77
N GLN A 53 -10.01 10.81 -19.21
CA GLN A 53 -9.88 10.37 -17.82
C GLN A 53 -8.54 9.66 -17.60
N ARG A 54 -8.15 8.73 -18.48
CA ARG A 54 -6.86 8.03 -18.40
C ARG A 54 -5.65 8.98 -18.40
N LYS A 55 -5.76 10.12 -19.08
CA LYS A 55 -4.70 11.15 -19.12
C LYS A 55 -4.69 12.05 -17.89
N ALA A 56 -5.84 12.24 -17.24
CA ALA A 56 -5.98 13.05 -16.03
C ALA A 56 -5.64 12.27 -14.75
N SER A 57 -5.35 10.97 -14.87
CA SER A 57 -5.07 10.05 -13.77
C SER A 57 -3.64 9.55 -13.81
N VAL A 58 -3.18 8.99 -12.69
CA VAL A 58 -1.96 8.17 -12.61
C VAL A 58 -2.08 7.04 -13.64
N TRP A 59 -3.26 6.40 -13.69
CA TRP A 59 -3.57 5.28 -14.59
C TRP A 59 -2.63 4.09 -14.37
N LEU A 60 -2.87 3.40 -13.26
CA LEU A 60 -2.09 2.27 -12.77
C LEU A 60 -1.93 1.09 -13.75
N PRO A 61 -2.88 0.78 -14.66
CA PRO A 61 -2.72 -0.31 -15.63
C PRO A 61 -1.48 -0.20 -16.54
N ASP A 62 -0.98 1.02 -16.78
CA ASP A 62 0.17 1.26 -17.65
C ASP A 62 1.52 1.14 -16.90
N TYR A 63 1.50 0.92 -15.59
CA TYR A 63 2.72 0.78 -14.79
C TYR A 63 3.34 -0.61 -14.95
N LYS A 64 4.67 -0.67 -15.07
CA LYS A 64 5.44 -1.91 -15.09
C LYS A 64 6.64 -1.86 -14.17
N ALA A 65 6.96 -2.98 -13.53
CA ALA A 65 8.18 -3.15 -12.75
C ALA A 65 9.43 -3.00 -13.62
N VAL A 66 10.30 -2.08 -13.23
CA VAL A 66 11.66 -1.89 -13.79
C VAL A 66 12.74 -2.32 -12.80
N ILE A 67 12.44 -2.27 -11.51
CA ILE A 67 13.15 -3.00 -10.45
C ILE A 67 12.11 -3.90 -9.79
N ASP A 68 12.39 -5.20 -9.76
CA ASP A 68 11.45 -6.25 -9.35
C ASP A 68 12.08 -7.05 -8.20
N GLY A 69 11.67 -6.75 -6.96
CA GLY A 69 12.08 -7.48 -5.77
C GLY A 69 13.56 -7.37 -5.42
N LYS A 70 14.16 -6.17 -5.52
CA LYS A 70 15.55 -5.96 -5.08
C LYS A 70 15.61 -6.08 -3.56
N HIS A 71 16.44 -6.98 -3.04
CA HIS A 71 16.71 -7.03 -1.60
C HIS A 71 17.43 -5.77 -1.15
N LEU A 72 17.00 -5.24 -0.01
CA LEU A 72 17.63 -4.14 0.70
C LEU A 72 18.71 -4.70 1.66
N PRO A 73 20.01 -4.51 1.36
CA PRO A 73 21.08 -5.14 2.12
C PRO A 73 21.15 -4.69 3.58
N GLY A 74 21.40 -5.65 4.47
CA GLY A 74 21.51 -5.42 5.90
C GLY A 74 20.17 -5.23 6.59
N MET A 75 19.05 -5.52 5.91
CA MET A 75 17.67 -5.45 6.44
C MET A 75 16.98 -6.83 6.46
N GLU A 76 17.74 -7.91 6.30
CA GLU A 76 17.20 -9.27 6.13
C GLU A 76 16.42 -9.77 7.36
N GLY A 77 16.68 -9.19 8.53
CA GLY A 77 15.98 -9.48 9.79
C GLY A 77 14.99 -8.40 10.23
N ASP A 78 14.75 -7.40 9.39
CA ASP A 78 13.86 -6.27 9.64
C ASP A 78 12.54 -6.43 8.89
N GLU A 79 11.59 -5.54 9.16
CA GLU A 79 10.26 -5.49 8.55
C GLU A 79 10.05 -4.06 8.05
N ALA A 80 10.15 -3.85 6.74
CA ALA A 80 9.93 -2.55 6.12
C ALA A 80 8.44 -2.20 6.16
N SER A 81 8.11 -1.11 6.84
CA SER A 81 6.72 -0.75 7.13
C SER A 81 6.16 0.31 6.17
N ASP A 82 6.94 1.34 5.82
CA ASP A 82 6.47 2.37 4.88
C ASP A 82 7.66 3.08 4.21
N ILE A 83 7.39 3.83 3.13
CA ILE A 83 8.37 4.57 2.35
C ILE A 83 7.81 5.91 1.83
N THR A 84 8.64 6.95 1.79
CA THR A 84 8.28 8.26 1.25
C THR A 84 9.39 8.85 0.39
N TYR A 85 9.02 9.58 -0.68
CA TYR A 85 9.94 10.34 -1.50
C TYR A 85 10.26 11.70 -0.87
N HIS A 86 11.53 12.07 -0.86
CA HIS A 86 11.98 13.38 -0.38
C HIS A 86 12.48 14.24 -1.56
N PRO A 87 11.70 15.24 -2.03
CA PRO A 87 12.02 15.99 -3.25
C PRO A 87 13.29 16.84 -3.13
N GLY A 88 13.64 17.31 -1.92
CA GLY A 88 14.81 18.15 -1.72
C GLY A 88 16.15 17.42 -1.87
N THR A 89 16.17 16.12 -1.58
CA THR A 89 17.37 15.27 -1.70
C THR A 89 17.30 14.32 -2.89
N ARG A 90 16.10 14.15 -3.48
CA ARG A 90 15.78 13.15 -4.51
C ARG A 90 16.14 11.73 -4.05
N THR A 91 15.83 11.44 -2.80
CA THR A 91 16.02 10.14 -2.16
C THR A 91 14.69 9.64 -1.59
N LEU A 92 14.68 8.40 -1.11
CA LEU A 92 13.56 7.81 -0.42
C LEU A 92 13.92 7.64 1.06
N PHE A 93 12.95 7.78 1.94
CA PHE A 93 13.07 7.41 3.34
C PHE A 93 12.08 6.31 3.67
N ALA A 94 12.53 5.24 4.30
CA ALA A 94 11.68 4.16 4.77
C ALA A 94 11.85 3.92 6.27
N VAL A 95 10.79 3.49 6.93
CA VAL A 95 10.79 3.11 8.35
C VAL A 95 10.71 1.60 8.50
N MET A 96 11.29 1.10 9.60
CA MET A 96 11.34 -0.32 9.94
C MET A 96 10.68 -0.51 11.30
N GLY A 97 9.59 -1.27 11.36
CA GLY A 97 8.79 -1.43 12.58
C GLY A 97 9.53 -2.20 13.68
N LYS A 98 9.85 -3.46 13.41
CA LYS A 98 10.42 -4.41 14.38
C LYS A 98 11.72 -3.95 15.06
N ASN A 99 12.65 -3.40 14.27
CA ASN A 99 13.88 -2.79 14.75
C ASN A 99 13.84 -1.32 14.34
N PRO A 100 13.46 -0.39 15.23
CA PRO A 100 13.20 1.00 14.87
C PRO A 100 14.42 1.74 14.32
N TYR A 101 14.42 1.97 13.01
CA TYR A 101 15.33 2.90 12.36
C TYR A 101 14.71 3.49 11.09
N LEU A 102 15.18 4.68 10.73
CA LEU A 102 14.91 5.33 9.46
C LEU A 102 16.05 5.00 8.50
N VAL A 103 15.73 4.55 7.30
CA VAL A 103 16.71 4.31 6.23
C VAL A 103 16.52 5.31 5.11
N GLU A 104 17.63 5.89 4.64
CA GLU A 104 17.65 6.66 3.40
C GLU A 104 18.12 5.77 2.25
N LEU A 105 17.37 5.76 1.16
CA LEU A 105 17.63 4.98 -0.04
C LEU A 105 17.83 5.89 -1.27
N SER A 106 18.66 5.45 -2.20
CA SER A 106 18.64 5.98 -3.57
C SER A 106 17.31 5.63 -4.25
N LEU A 107 16.99 6.31 -5.37
CA LEU A 107 15.85 5.92 -6.22
C LEU A 107 16.05 4.55 -6.90
N GLN A 108 17.23 3.93 -6.75
CA GLN A 108 17.52 2.58 -7.22
C GLN A 108 17.47 1.55 -6.06
N GLY A 109 17.08 1.97 -4.85
CA GLY A 109 17.01 1.10 -3.68
C GLY A 109 18.37 0.74 -3.09
N ASP A 110 19.39 1.60 -3.28
CA ASP A 110 20.67 1.44 -2.60
C ASP A 110 20.59 2.10 -1.23
N VAL A 111 21.08 1.42 -0.21
CA VAL A 111 21.10 1.92 1.17
C VAL A 111 22.18 2.99 1.30
N LEU A 112 21.76 4.23 1.54
CA LEU A 112 22.68 5.35 1.70
C LEU A 112 23.12 5.51 3.16
N ARG A 113 22.17 5.39 4.09
CA ARG A 113 22.42 5.41 5.53
C ARG A 113 21.24 4.87 6.31
N LYS A 114 21.53 4.40 7.53
CA LYS A 114 20.55 4.01 8.54
C LYS A 114 20.70 4.92 9.75
N MET A 115 19.59 5.35 10.32
CA MET A 115 19.52 6.24 11.47
C MET A 115 18.61 5.61 12.53
N PRO A 116 19.15 5.13 13.67
CA PRO A 116 18.33 4.59 14.75
C PRO A 116 17.22 5.55 15.18
N LEU A 117 16.03 5.00 15.43
CA LEU A 117 14.89 5.72 15.99
C LEU A 117 14.79 5.38 17.48
N ASN A 118 15.57 6.07 18.30
CA ASN A 118 15.65 5.81 19.74
C ASN A 118 14.38 6.27 20.46
N GLY A 119 13.69 5.35 21.13
CA GLY A 119 12.45 5.61 21.88
C GLY A 119 11.15 5.44 21.09
N TRP A 120 11.25 5.18 19.78
CA TRP A 120 10.14 4.60 19.02
C TRP A 120 10.00 3.11 19.36
N SER A 121 8.77 2.62 19.37
CA SER A 121 8.37 1.26 19.75
C SER A 121 8.02 0.43 18.52
N ASN A 122 7.22 1.01 17.61
CA ASN A 122 6.85 0.38 16.34
C ASN A 122 6.53 1.45 15.28
N PRO A 123 7.55 2.07 14.63
CA PRO A 123 7.30 3.06 13.61
C PRO A 123 6.76 2.38 12.34
N GLU A 124 5.51 2.68 11.97
CA GLU A 124 4.83 2.00 10.86
C GLU A 124 4.65 2.89 9.63
N ALA A 125 4.51 4.21 9.78
CA ALA A 125 4.23 5.10 8.66
C ALA A 125 5.17 6.30 8.58
N VAL A 126 5.49 6.77 7.37
CA VAL A 126 6.38 7.92 7.14
C VAL A 126 5.95 8.78 5.96
N ALA A 127 5.97 10.11 6.11
CA ALA A 127 5.67 11.04 5.03
C ALA A 127 6.59 12.26 5.02
N THR A 128 7.04 12.67 3.85
CA THR A 128 7.71 13.95 3.66
C THR A 128 6.71 15.10 3.68
N LEU A 129 6.99 16.11 4.52
CA LEU A 129 6.23 17.34 4.63
C LEU A 129 6.72 18.41 3.64
N PRO A 130 5.92 19.47 3.36
CA PRO A 130 6.28 20.52 2.39
C PRO A 130 7.61 21.23 2.64
N ASP A 131 8.03 21.30 3.90
CA ASP A 131 9.26 21.98 4.33
C ASP A 131 10.48 21.05 4.39
N GLY A 132 10.33 19.79 3.94
CA GLY A 132 11.39 18.78 3.93
C GLY A 132 11.58 18.07 5.27
N ARG A 133 10.75 18.32 6.28
CA ARG A 133 10.70 17.46 7.47
C ARG A 133 9.99 16.15 7.15
N LEU A 134 10.18 15.17 8.01
CA LEU A 134 9.46 13.90 7.94
C LEU A 134 8.47 13.82 9.10
N ALA A 135 7.26 13.34 8.85
CA ALA A 135 6.35 12.89 9.88
C ALA A 135 6.43 11.37 9.98
N ILE A 136 6.53 10.84 11.20
CA ILE A 136 6.60 9.40 11.49
C ILE A 136 5.51 9.03 12.48
N VAL A 137 4.75 7.97 12.20
CA VAL A 137 3.77 7.40 13.14
C VAL A 137 4.37 6.20 13.86
N ASP A 138 4.25 6.21 15.20
CA ASP A 138 4.47 5.04 16.05
C ASP A 138 3.12 4.39 16.36
N GLU A 139 2.93 3.17 15.86
CA GLU A 139 1.67 2.44 15.95
C GLU A 139 1.32 2.10 17.40
N ARG A 140 2.30 1.62 18.19
CA ARG A 140 2.06 1.18 19.57
C ARG A 140 1.82 2.33 20.52
N GLN A 141 2.41 3.49 20.24
CA GLN A 141 2.28 4.68 21.09
C GLN A 141 1.13 5.59 20.66
N HIS A 142 0.52 5.35 19.50
CA HIS A 142 -0.51 6.22 18.91
C HIS A 142 -0.01 7.66 18.71
N GLN A 143 1.25 7.82 18.33
CA GLN A 143 1.91 9.12 18.26
C GLN A 143 2.40 9.41 16.85
N LEU A 144 2.22 10.66 16.43
CA LEU A 144 2.90 11.23 15.27
C LEU A 144 4.00 12.17 15.73
N THR A 145 5.21 12.00 15.20
CA THR A 145 6.34 12.89 15.50
C THR A 145 6.86 13.50 14.22
N VAL A 146 7.00 14.83 14.18
CA VAL A 146 7.63 15.55 13.07
C VAL A 146 9.11 15.75 13.38
N VAL A 147 9.97 15.19 12.54
CA VAL A 147 11.43 15.17 12.70
C VAL A 147 12.13 15.92 11.58
N LYS A 148 13.31 16.46 11.89
CA LYS A 148 14.21 17.04 10.90
C LYS A 148 15.36 16.06 10.64
N VAL A 149 15.61 15.78 9.36
CA VAL A 149 16.76 14.99 8.92
C VAL A 149 17.62 15.85 8.01
N ASP A 150 18.92 15.93 8.32
CA ASP A 150 19.91 16.63 7.52
C ASP A 150 21.10 15.69 7.22
N PRO A 151 22.09 16.09 6.38
CA PRO A 151 23.20 15.21 6.02
C PRO A 151 24.07 14.74 7.20
N THR A 152 23.99 15.41 8.35
CA THR A 152 24.76 15.08 9.56
C THR A 152 23.98 14.23 10.55
N THR A 153 22.66 14.08 10.41
CA THR A 153 21.83 13.20 11.24
C THR A 153 22.35 11.76 11.19
N ARG A 154 22.67 11.21 12.38
CA ARG A 154 23.14 9.82 12.57
C ARG A 154 22.13 8.94 13.28
N GLU A 155 21.29 9.54 14.11
CA GLU A 155 20.20 8.93 14.86
C GLU A 155 19.16 10.00 15.16
N LEU A 156 17.97 9.58 15.57
CA LEU A 156 16.90 10.43 16.08
C LEU A 156 16.51 9.92 17.45
N ASN A 157 16.34 10.81 18.42
CA ASN A 157 15.83 10.47 19.74
C ASN A 157 14.46 11.12 19.94
N ILE A 158 13.44 10.33 20.27
CA ILE A 158 12.06 10.83 20.37
C ILE A 158 11.93 11.95 21.41
N ALA A 159 12.79 11.94 22.44
CA ALA A 159 12.83 12.96 23.50
C ALA A 159 13.23 14.36 23.00
N ASP A 160 13.83 14.46 21.81
CA ASP A 160 14.20 15.74 21.18
C ASP A 160 13.03 16.39 20.43
N PHE A 161 11.89 15.70 20.33
CA PHE A 161 10.72 16.14 19.60
C PHE A 161 9.48 16.20 20.50
N THR A 162 8.42 16.82 20.01
CA THR A 162 7.12 16.84 20.68
C THR A 162 6.17 15.89 19.94
N PRO A 163 5.85 14.72 20.52
CA PRO A 163 4.88 13.81 19.94
C PRO A 163 3.49 14.43 19.95
N PHE A 164 2.73 14.16 18.89
CA PHE A 164 1.33 14.49 18.77
C PHE A 164 0.51 13.22 18.98
N ASP A 165 -0.36 13.22 20.00
CA ASP A 165 -1.27 12.10 20.26
C ASP A 165 -2.35 12.03 19.17
N LEU A 166 -2.37 10.92 18.43
CA LEU A 166 -3.36 10.66 17.39
C LEU A 166 -4.71 10.24 17.97
N GLY A 167 -4.81 10.03 19.30
CA GLY A 167 -6.00 9.63 20.01
C GLY A 167 -6.37 8.17 19.76
N PRO A 168 -7.60 7.77 20.11
CA PRO A 168 -8.02 6.38 19.99
C PRO A 168 -8.15 5.95 18.52
N SER A 169 -7.79 4.70 18.24
CA SER A 169 -8.16 3.94 17.04
C SER A 169 -9.14 2.81 17.42
N VAL A 170 -9.72 2.14 16.43
CA VAL A 170 -10.65 1.01 16.65
C VAL A 170 -10.00 -0.11 17.48
N GLU A 171 -8.74 -0.43 17.19
CA GLU A 171 -7.92 -1.36 17.97
C GLU A 171 -6.85 -0.58 18.75
N GLN A 172 -7.00 -0.41 20.07
CA GLN A 172 -6.06 0.39 20.88
C GLN A 172 -4.61 -0.15 20.95
N ASN A 173 -4.34 -1.29 20.32
CA ASN A 173 -2.99 -1.85 20.17
C ASN A 173 -2.41 -1.62 18.76
N LYS A 174 -3.20 -1.06 17.84
CA LYS A 174 -2.85 -0.76 16.44
C LYS A 174 -3.33 0.66 16.09
N ALA A 175 -2.41 1.62 15.97
CA ALA A 175 -2.74 2.95 15.47
C ALA A 175 -2.82 2.97 13.93
N PHE A 176 -2.28 4.02 13.32
CA PHE A 176 -2.31 4.24 11.88
C PHE A 176 -1.08 3.62 11.23
N GLU A 177 -1.30 2.79 10.21
CA GLU A 177 -0.25 2.11 9.46
C GLU A 177 0.11 2.86 8.17
N ALA A 178 -0.72 3.81 7.73
CA ALA A 178 -0.49 4.58 6.51
C ALA A 178 -0.44 6.09 6.77
N LEU A 179 0.50 6.80 6.13
CA LEU A 179 0.67 8.25 6.26
C LEU A 179 1.04 8.88 4.91
N ALA A 180 0.36 9.97 4.52
CA ALA A 180 0.76 10.78 3.38
C ALA A 180 0.54 12.27 3.60
N TRP A 181 1.31 13.08 2.88
CA TRP A 181 1.00 14.49 2.71
C TRP A 181 0.07 14.69 1.50
N ASP A 182 -1.05 15.37 1.71
CA ASP A 182 -1.98 15.83 0.67
C ASP A 182 -1.66 17.30 0.34
N PRO A 183 -0.87 17.57 -0.72
CA PRO A 183 -0.42 18.93 -1.04
C PRO A 183 -1.54 19.85 -1.49
N ARG A 184 -2.64 19.32 -2.02
CA ARG A 184 -3.75 20.14 -2.54
C ARG A 184 -4.64 20.65 -1.43
N ASN A 185 -4.90 19.82 -0.42
CA ASN A 185 -5.72 20.20 0.73
C ASN A 185 -4.90 20.63 1.96
N GLN A 186 -3.56 20.63 1.84
CA GLN A 186 -2.61 21.03 2.87
C GLN A 186 -2.85 20.33 4.22
N ARG A 187 -2.94 19.00 4.18
CA ARG A 187 -3.23 18.16 5.34
C ARG A 187 -2.48 16.84 5.25
N LEU A 188 -2.32 16.19 6.39
CA LEU A 188 -1.93 14.78 6.44
C LEU A 188 -3.14 13.90 6.18
N LEU A 189 -2.90 12.78 5.49
CA LEU A 189 -3.79 11.64 5.40
C LEU A 189 -3.24 10.53 6.29
N LEU A 190 -4.11 9.93 7.11
CA LEU A 190 -3.79 8.84 8.02
C LEU A 190 -4.69 7.65 7.65
N GLY A 191 -4.14 6.44 7.59
CA GLY A 191 -4.89 5.22 7.32
C GLY A 191 -4.90 4.24 8.48
N GLU A 192 -6.08 3.76 8.86
CA GLU A 192 -6.25 2.59 9.72
C GLU A 192 -6.28 1.34 8.86
N GLU A 193 -5.57 0.28 9.27
CA GLU A 193 -5.41 -0.95 8.50
C GLU A 193 -6.75 -1.71 8.37
N ARG A 194 -7.42 -1.96 9.50
CA ARG A 194 -8.59 -2.84 9.61
C ARG A 194 -9.62 -2.32 10.63
N PRO A 195 -10.89 -2.13 10.24
CA PRO A 195 -11.33 -2.04 8.85
C PRO A 195 -10.64 -0.84 8.16
N PRO A 196 -10.33 -0.93 6.85
CA PRO A 196 -9.70 0.16 6.11
C PRO A 196 -10.45 1.48 6.28
N ALA A 197 -9.77 2.51 6.77
CA ALA A 197 -10.35 3.83 6.93
C ALA A 197 -9.32 4.94 6.74
N LEU A 198 -9.74 6.06 6.15
CA LEU A 198 -8.91 7.24 5.98
C LEU A 198 -9.37 8.37 6.89
N PHE A 199 -8.40 9.09 7.43
CA PHE A 199 -8.58 10.28 8.23
C PHE A 199 -7.70 11.40 7.68
N SER A 200 -8.07 12.63 8.00
CA SER A 200 -7.25 13.80 7.73
C SER A 200 -6.88 14.52 9.01
N LEU A 201 -5.67 15.06 9.05
CA LEU A 201 -5.14 15.83 10.17
C LEU A 201 -4.48 17.11 9.63
N LYS A 202 -4.82 18.26 10.21
CA LYS A 202 -4.28 19.55 9.78
C LYS A 202 -2.88 19.77 10.33
N LEU A 203 -2.08 20.54 9.58
CA LEU A 203 -0.83 21.10 10.09
C LEU A 203 -1.03 22.59 10.46
N GLY A 204 -0.43 23.00 11.56
CA GLY A 204 -0.30 24.40 11.95
C GLY A 204 0.71 25.14 11.08
N SER A 205 0.84 26.45 11.29
CA SER A 205 1.80 27.28 10.54
C SER A 205 3.28 26.92 10.82
N ASP A 206 3.54 26.28 11.96
CA ASP A 206 4.83 25.73 12.34
C ASP A 206 5.08 24.31 11.76
N GLY A 207 4.16 23.81 10.94
CA GLY A 207 4.16 22.47 10.34
C GLY A 207 4.02 21.32 11.35
N GLN A 208 3.57 21.60 12.58
CA GLN A 208 3.19 20.56 13.54
C GLN A 208 1.72 20.16 13.36
N PRO A 209 1.33 18.91 13.65
CA PRO A 209 -0.07 18.53 13.62
C PRO A 209 -0.90 19.29 14.65
N THR A 210 -2.16 19.61 14.29
CA THR A 210 -3.04 20.39 15.15
C THR A 210 -4.51 20.01 14.97
N GLY A 211 -5.30 20.24 16.03
CA GLY A 211 -6.73 19.92 16.08
C GLY A 211 -7.02 18.42 16.21
N GLU A 212 -8.23 18.03 15.89
CA GLU A 212 -8.65 16.62 15.90
C GLU A 212 -8.57 16.03 14.48
N LYS A 213 -8.20 14.74 14.39
CA LYS A 213 -8.31 14.00 13.14
C LYS A 213 -9.78 13.89 12.72
N GLN A 214 -10.03 14.02 11.43
CA GLN A 214 -11.38 13.91 10.85
C GLN A 214 -11.44 12.72 9.92
N ARG A 215 -12.36 11.78 10.17
CA ARG A 215 -12.61 10.67 9.25
C ARG A 215 -13.06 11.24 7.90
N LEU A 216 -12.46 10.74 6.83
CA LEU A 216 -12.86 11.06 5.48
C LEU A 216 -13.99 10.12 5.06
N ASP A 217 -15.06 10.69 4.53
CA ASP A 217 -16.12 9.92 3.90
C ASP A 217 -15.53 9.27 2.64
N ALA A 218 -15.16 8.01 2.75
CA ALA A 218 -14.83 7.15 1.62
C ALA A 218 -15.98 6.16 1.45
N PRO A 219 -16.51 5.95 0.22
CA PRO A 219 -17.30 4.74 -0.04
C PRO A 219 -16.45 3.51 0.31
N ASP A 220 -17.10 2.40 0.65
CA ASP A 220 -16.46 1.14 1.05
C ASP A 220 -15.18 0.91 0.24
N LEU A 221 -14.03 0.98 0.92
CA LEU A 221 -12.74 0.72 0.30
C LEU A 221 -12.76 -0.76 -0.08
N ASP A 222 -12.73 -1.05 -1.38
CA ASP A 222 -12.82 -2.40 -1.94
C ASP A 222 -11.51 -3.19 -1.75
N MET A 223 -11.03 -3.23 -0.51
CA MET A 223 -9.76 -3.80 -0.11
C MET A 223 -9.86 -4.44 1.28
N ARG A 224 -9.00 -5.42 1.54
CA ARG A 224 -9.03 -6.19 2.80
C ARG A 224 -8.37 -5.46 3.96
N ASN A 225 -7.35 -4.67 3.64
CA ASN A 225 -6.54 -3.93 4.59
C ASN A 225 -5.96 -2.69 3.87
N LEU A 226 -5.62 -1.63 4.62
CA LEU A 226 -4.91 -0.47 4.09
C LEU A 226 -3.50 -0.42 4.69
N SER A 227 -2.49 -0.83 3.91
CA SER A 227 -1.10 -0.86 4.38
C SER A 227 -0.36 0.45 4.15
N ALA A 228 -0.59 1.12 3.02
CA ALA A 228 -0.01 2.45 2.76
C ALA A 228 -0.91 3.34 1.92
N VAL A 229 -0.62 4.63 1.99
CA VAL A 229 -1.26 5.66 1.19
C VAL A 229 -0.22 6.63 0.66
N THR A 230 -0.37 7.08 -0.58
CA THR A 230 0.39 8.22 -1.12
C THR A 230 -0.52 9.10 -1.96
N VAL A 231 -0.06 10.31 -2.28
CA VAL A 231 -0.79 11.27 -3.12
C VAL A 231 0.11 11.66 -4.28
N ASP A 232 -0.36 11.47 -5.51
CA ASP A 232 0.35 12.00 -6.68
C ASP A 232 0.15 13.52 -6.74
N PRO A 233 1.22 14.33 -6.55
CA PRO A 233 1.09 15.79 -6.56
C PRO A 233 0.59 16.34 -7.91
N ARG A 234 0.77 15.60 -9.01
CA ARG A 234 0.38 16.02 -10.36
C ARG A 234 -1.13 15.92 -10.56
N THR A 235 -1.74 14.84 -10.11
CA THR A 235 -3.17 14.54 -10.32
C THR A 235 -4.03 14.83 -9.09
N GLY A 236 -3.43 14.89 -7.90
CA GLY A 236 -4.15 14.98 -6.61
C GLY A 236 -4.80 13.66 -6.19
N HIS A 237 -4.61 12.60 -6.99
CA HIS A 237 -5.20 11.31 -6.71
C HIS A 237 -4.44 10.62 -5.59
N ARG A 238 -5.21 9.91 -4.77
CA ARG A 238 -4.72 9.08 -3.68
C ARG A 238 -4.49 7.67 -4.22
N LEU A 239 -3.33 7.10 -3.89
CA LEU A 239 -3.01 5.71 -4.17
C LEU A 239 -3.04 4.94 -2.86
N LEU A 240 -3.90 3.93 -2.78
CA LEU A 240 -4.13 3.14 -1.58
C LEU A 240 -3.63 1.70 -1.81
N LEU A 241 -2.69 1.28 -0.98
CA LEU A 241 -2.06 -0.03 -1.05
C LEU A 241 -2.76 -1.02 -0.11
N SER A 242 -3.00 -2.23 -0.59
CA SER A 242 -3.47 -3.34 0.23
C SER A 242 -2.56 -4.55 0.06
N ALA A 243 -1.81 -4.85 1.12
CA ALA A 243 -0.98 -6.05 1.20
C ALA A 243 -1.83 -7.33 1.03
N ASP A 244 -2.93 -7.46 1.78
CA ASP A 244 -3.76 -8.68 1.81
C ASP A 244 -4.55 -8.91 0.52
N SER A 245 -4.78 -7.85 -0.27
CA SER A 245 -5.42 -7.92 -1.58
C SER A 245 -4.43 -7.96 -2.76
N HIS A 246 -3.13 -7.81 -2.51
CA HIS A 246 -2.07 -7.65 -3.52
C HIS A 246 -2.47 -6.68 -4.64
N LEU A 247 -2.84 -5.45 -4.27
CA LEU A 247 -3.26 -4.44 -5.24
C LEU A 247 -2.93 -3.02 -4.76
N LEU A 248 -2.86 -2.12 -5.74
CA LEU A 248 -2.79 -0.69 -5.55
C LEU A 248 -4.01 -0.07 -6.25
N MET A 249 -4.77 0.76 -5.53
CA MET A 249 -5.95 1.44 -6.07
C MET A 249 -5.72 2.93 -6.22
N GLU A 250 -6.26 3.51 -7.27
CA GLU A 250 -6.27 4.94 -7.51
C GLU A 250 -7.67 5.51 -7.25
N TYR A 251 -7.73 6.53 -6.39
CA TYR A 251 -8.93 7.28 -6.07
C TYR A 251 -8.73 8.77 -6.31
N ASP A 252 -9.74 9.45 -6.84
CA ASP A 252 -9.74 10.91 -6.91
C ASP A 252 -9.99 11.56 -5.54
N GLU A 253 -9.98 12.89 -5.51
CA GLU A 253 -10.21 13.69 -4.31
C GLU A 253 -11.62 13.51 -3.72
N THR A 254 -12.60 13.13 -4.54
CA THR A 254 -13.99 12.86 -4.11
C THR A 254 -14.17 11.47 -3.52
N GLY A 255 -13.16 10.60 -3.61
CA GLY A 255 -13.22 9.22 -3.15
C GLY A 255 -13.80 8.26 -4.19
N LYS A 256 -13.92 8.69 -5.45
CA LYS A 256 -14.30 7.81 -6.55
C LYS A 256 -13.06 7.05 -7.01
N GLN A 257 -13.22 5.75 -7.25
CA GLN A 257 -12.17 4.90 -7.81
C GLN A 257 -11.99 5.14 -9.32
N TRP A 258 -10.74 5.21 -9.78
CA TRP A 258 -10.38 5.49 -11.18
C TRP A 258 -9.67 4.35 -11.88
N SER A 259 -8.66 3.76 -11.25
CA SER A 259 -7.89 2.65 -11.79
C SER A 259 -7.31 1.79 -10.67
N PHE A 260 -6.77 0.63 -11.01
CA PHE A 260 -6.03 -0.21 -10.09
C PHE A 260 -4.90 -0.92 -10.82
N MET A 261 -4.00 -1.53 -10.05
CA MET A 261 -3.11 -2.55 -10.57
C MET A 261 -2.98 -3.71 -9.58
N THR A 262 -2.82 -4.91 -10.10
CA THR A 262 -2.53 -6.09 -9.28
C THR A 262 -1.03 -6.19 -9.04
N LEU A 263 -0.64 -6.62 -7.84
CA LEU A 263 0.73 -6.92 -7.45
C LEU A 263 1.03 -8.42 -7.53
N LEU A 264 0.32 -9.12 -8.42
CA LEU A 264 0.43 -10.56 -8.64
C LEU A 264 1.48 -10.88 -9.71
N GLY A 265 2.15 -12.03 -9.57
CA GLY A 265 3.14 -12.50 -10.55
C GLY A 265 2.54 -12.65 -11.95
N GLY A 266 3.32 -12.29 -12.96
CA GLY A 266 2.91 -12.28 -14.37
C GLY A 266 2.14 -11.02 -14.80
N MET A 267 1.75 -10.15 -13.88
CA MET A 267 1.04 -8.89 -14.15
C MET A 267 1.98 -7.70 -13.99
N ASN A 268 1.74 -6.62 -14.75
CA ASN A 268 2.50 -5.35 -14.63
C ASN A 268 4.04 -5.53 -14.61
N GLY A 269 4.55 -6.52 -15.35
CA GLY A 269 5.99 -6.81 -15.41
C GLY A 269 6.61 -7.50 -14.19
N LEU A 270 5.81 -7.86 -13.17
CA LEU A 270 6.26 -8.60 -11.98
C LEU A 270 6.50 -10.07 -12.35
N LYS A 271 7.65 -10.63 -11.94
CA LYS A 271 7.93 -12.06 -12.10
C LYS A 271 7.13 -12.90 -11.11
N ASP A 272 7.13 -12.46 -9.85
CA ASP A 272 6.45 -13.12 -8.73
C ASP A 272 5.47 -12.14 -8.06
N THR A 273 4.51 -12.68 -7.32
CA THR A 273 3.60 -11.86 -6.50
C THR A 273 4.40 -11.12 -5.43
N ILE A 274 4.17 -9.82 -5.27
CA ILE A 274 4.78 -9.05 -4.17
C ILE A 274 4.25 -9.62 -2.85
N PRO A 275 5.12 -10.18 -1.97
CA PRO A 275 4.67 -11.01 -0.85
C PRO A 275 3.75 -10.27 0.13
N ARG A 276 4.14 -9.06 0.53
CA ARG A 276 3.44 -8.25 1.52
C ARG A 276 3.87 -6.79 1.36
N ALA A 277 3.21 -6.09 0.43
CA ALA A 277 3.53 -4.71 0.10
C ALA A 277 3.03 -3.76 1.20
N GLU A 278 3.96 -3.17 1.95
CA GLU A 278 3.63 -2.35 3.12
C GLU A 278 3.78 -0.85 2.85
N GLY A 279 4.72 -0.43 1.98
CA GLY A 279 4.91 0.99 1.67
C GLY A 279 4.76 1.30 0.18
N VAL A 280 4.22 2.49 -0.13
CA VAL A 280 4.20 3.05 -1.49
C VAL A 280 4.43 4.56 -1.49
N THR A 281 5.25 5.04 -2.42
CA THR A 281 5.39 6.47 -2.69
C THR A 281 5.56 6.74 -4.18
N ILE A 282 5.34 7.99 -4.58
CA ILE A 282 5.45 8.45 -5.96
C ILE A 282 6.34 9.70 -6.01
N ASP A 283 7.28 9.73 -6.97
CA ASP A 283 8.11 10.92 -7.17
C ASP A 283 7.45 11.99 -8.07
N ASP A 284 8.17 13.10 -8.25
CA ASP A 284 7.77 14.23 -9.08
C ASP A 284 7.61 13.88 -10.58
N GLU A 285 8.24 12.80 -11.03
CA GLU A 285 8.13 12.28 -12.40
C GLU A 285 7.01 11.22 -12.55
N GLY A 286 6.40 10.80 -11.43
CA GLY A 286 5.37 9.77 -11.41
C GLY A 286 5.88 8.34 -11.35
N THR A 287 7.14 8.12 -11.00
CA THR A 287 7.68 6.78 -10.73
C THR A 287 7.14 6.31 -9.38
N LEU A 288 6.63 5.08 -9.34
CA LEU A 288 6.19 4.44 -8.10
C LEU A 288 7.36 3.66 -7.47
N TYR A 289 7.48 3.77 -6.16
CA TYR A 289 8.43 3.03 -5.34
C TYR A 289 7.65 2.27 -4.29
N LEU A 290 7.90 0.98 -4.14
CA LEU A 290 7.28 0.16 -3.11
C LEU A 290 8.33 -0.56 -2.28
N VAL A 291 7.98 -0.79 -1.02
CA VAL A 291 8.66 -1.76 -0.15
C VAL A 291 7.71 -2.88 0.24
N SER A 292 8.26 -4.07 0.40
CA SER A 292 7.54 -5.26 0.85
C SER A 292 8.35 -5.99 1.89
N GLU A 293 7.66 -6.57 2.87
CA GLU A 293 8.31 -7.42 3.84
C GLU A 293 8.96 -8.66 3.18
N PRO A 294 10.07 -9.16 3.77
CA PRO A 294 10.80 -8.53 4.86
C PRO A 294 11.58 -7.29 4.40
N ASN A 295 12.21 -7.35 3.22
CA ASN A 295 13.16 -6.33 2.79
C ASN A 295 13.27 -6.17 1.25
N LEU A 296 12.15 -6.25 0.54
CA LEU A 296 12.11 -6.13 -0.91
C LEU A 296 11.78 -4.71 -1.35
N PHE A 297 12.43 -4.26 -2.43
CA PHE A 297 12.24 -2.95 -3.03
C PHE A 297 11.86 -3.07 -4.51
N TYR A 298 10.90 -2.26 -4.93
CA TYR A 298 10.36 -2.25 -6.28
C TYR A 298 10.32 -0.84 -6.83
N VAL A 299 10.53 -0.73 -8.15
CA VAL A 299 10.32 0.51 -8.90
C VAL A 299 9.42 0.21 -10.08
N LEU A 300 8.32 0.95 -10.21
CA LEU A 300 7.40 0.81 -11.33
C LEU A 300 7.29 2.13 -12.09
N ARG A 301 7.27 2.03 -13.41
CA ARG A 301 7.15 3.17 -14.32
C ARG A 301 6.01 2.98 -15.29
N LYS A 302 5.35 4.08 -15.64
CA LYS A 302 4.32 4.13 -16.67
C LYS A 302 4.95 3.99 -18.06
N HIS A 303 4.33 3.19 -18.93
CA HIS A 303 4.78 2.92 -20.30
C HIS A 303 3.75 3.31 -21.36
#